data_AF-A0A7Z7FP44-F1
#
_entry.id   AF-A0A7Z7FP44-F1
#
_cell.length_a   1.000
_cell.length_b   1.000
_cell.length_c   1.000
_cell.angle_alpha   90.00
_cell.angle_beta   90.00
_cell.angle_gamma   90.00
#
_symmetry.space_group_name_H-M   'P 1'
#
loop_
_entity.id
_entity.type
_entity.pdbx_description
1 polymer ?
#
loop_
_entity_poly.entity_id
_entity_poly.type
_entity_poly.pdbx_seq_one_letter_code
_entity_poly.pdbx_strand_id
1 'polypeptide(L)' 'MKSGASEGKDLNAIYKETYATLKPKFGDWVIFDHCTPFDVTRAHDEATQYPDPRIWTAQRDKEMWETLEG' A
#
# COMPACT_ATOMS: atom_id res chain seq x y z
N MET A 1 -6.57 -4.35 4.79
CA MET A 1 -6.11 -5.08 3.58
C MET A 1 -7.19 -6.00 3.03
N LYS A 2 -7.41 -7.20 3.60
CA LYS A 2 -8.41 -8.16 3.06
C LYS A 2 -9.82 -7.58 2.91
N SER A 3 -10.31 -6.82 3.90
CA SER A 3 -11.64 -6.17 3.83
C SER A 3 -11.72 -5.11 2.73
N GLY A 4 -10.76 -4.17 2.67
CA GLY A 4 -10.74 -3.10 1.67
C GLY A 4 -10.60 -3.58 0.22
N ALA A 5 -9.76 -4.59 -0.01
CA ALA A 5 -9.62 -5.24 -1.31
C ALA A 5 -10.91 -5.99 -1.72
N SER A 6 -11.55 -6.69 -0.78
CA SER A 6 -12.85 -7.36 -1.03
C SER A 6 -14.02 -6.39 -1.20
N GLU A 7 -13.88 -5.15 -0.70
CA GLU A 7 -14.86 -4.07 -0.83
C GLU A 7 -14.70 -3.28 -2.14
N GLY A 8 -13.72 -3.64 -3.00
CA GLY A 8 -13.44 -2.93 -4.26
C GLY A 8 -12.91 -1.51 -4.08
N LYS A 9 -12.35 -1.19 -2.90
CA LYS A 9 -11.73 0.11 -2.64
C LYS A 9 -10.42 0.21 -3.40
N ASP A 10 -10.18 1.39 -3.97
CA ASP A 10 -8.95 1.70 -4.68
C ASP A 10 -7.73 1.70 -3.74
N LEU A 11 -6.53 1.41 -4.29
CA LEU A 11 -5.28 1.33 -3.55
C LEU A 11 -5.01 2.63 -2.76
N ASN A 12 -5.35 3.79 -3.33
CA ASN A 12 -5.19 5.09 -2.67
C ASN A 12 -6.04 5.21 -1.39
N ALA A 13 -7.29 4.75 -1.44
CA ALA A 13 -8.20 4.78 -0.29
C ALA A 13 -7.71 3.83 0.82
N ILE A 14 -7.29 2.62 0.45
CA ILE A 14 -6.74 1.64 1.39
C ILE A 14 -5.45 2.16 2.04
N TYR A 15 -4.59 2.83 1.26
CA TYR A 15 -3.38 3.47 1.77
C TYR A 15 -3.71 4.55 2.79
N LYS A 16 -4.60 5.50 2.48
CA LYS A 16 -4.98 6.58 3.41
C LYS A 16 -5.58 6.05 4.71
N GLU A 17 -6.47 5.05 4.63
CA GLU A 17 -7.09 4.42 5.81
C GLU A 17 -6.04 3.70 6.67
N THR A 18 -5.15 2.94 6.04
CA THR A 18 -4.08 2.20 6.72
C THR A 18 -3.08 3.17 7.36
N TYR A 19 -2.69 4.21 6.63
CA TYR A 19 -1.78 5.25 7.11
C TYR A 19 -2.36 5.98 8.32
N ALA A 20 -3.63 6.41 8.27
CA ALA A 20 -4.29 7.08 9.39
C ALA A 20 -4.40 6.19 10.64
N THR A 21 -4.57 4.88 10.45
CA THR A 21 -4.65 3.90 11.55
C THR A 21 -3.29 3.60 12.17
N LEU A 22 -2.24 3.50 11.36
CA LEU A 22 -0.90 3.13 11.81
C LEU A 22 -0.07 4.33 12.30
N LYS A 23 -0.31 5.53 11.76
CA LYS A 23 0.43 6.75 12.11
C LYS A 23 0.46 7.04 13.62
N PRO A 24 -0.63 6.92 14.40
CA PRO A 24 -0.59 7.18 15.85
C PRO A 24 0.32 6.22 16.64
N LYS A 25 0.65 5.05 16.07
CA LYS A 25 1.44 4.02 16.74
C LYS A 25 2.87 3.90 16.21
N PHE A 26 3.07 4.17 14.92
CA PHE A 26 4.33 3.94 14.22
C PHE A 26 4.86 5.18 13.49
N GLY A 27 4.09 6.29 13.45
CA GLY A 27 4.44 7.50 12.70
C GLY A 27 5.67 8.25 13.19
N ASP A 28 6.13 7.98 14.42
CA ASP A 28 7.37 8.56 14.96
C ASP A 28 8.64 7.87 14.42
N TRP A 29 8.49 6.72 13.73
CA TRP A 29 9.63 6.01 13.17
C TRP A 29 10.06 6.63 11.84
N VAL A 30 11.35 6.96 11.74
CA VAL A 30 11.96 7.64 10.58
C VAL A 30 11.78 6.93 9.23
N ILE A 31 11.50 5.62 9.26
CA ILE A 31 11.28 4.81 8.05
C ILE A 31 9.80 4.68 7.69
N PHE A 32 8.88 5.02 8.61
CA PHE A 32 7.46 4.74 8.47
C PHE A 32 6.87 5.35 7.19
N ASP A 33 7.06 6.65 6.97
CA ASP A 33 6.54 7.32 5.77
C ASP A 33 7.14 6.75 4.48
N HIS A 34 8.37 6.24 4.53
CA HIS A 34 9.04 5.66 3.36
C HIS A 34 8.59 4.22 3.08
N CYS A 35 8.46 3.35 4.09
CA CYS A 35 8.15 1.94 3.90
C CYS A 35 6.65 1.67 3.75
N THR A 36 5.80 2.48 4.38
CA THR A 36 4.35 2.26 4.40
C THR A 36 3.73 2.15 3.00
N PRO A 37 4.05 3.00 2.01
CA PRO A 37 3.58 2.85 0.64
C PRO A 37 3.88 1.47 0.02
N PHE A 38 5.09 0.95 0.23
CA PHE A 38 5.54 -0.33 -0.32
C PHE A 38 4.86 -1.51 0.39
N ASP A 39 4.80 -1.46 1.72
CA ASP A 39 4.18 -2.50 2.54
C ASP A 39 2.68 -2.60 2.23
N VAL A 40 2.01 -1.46 2.09
CA VAL A 40 0.59 -1.40 1.73
C VAL A 40 0.36 -1.95 0.32
N THR A 41 1.19 -1.57 -0.65
CA THR A 41 1.08 -2.06 -2.03
C THR A 41 1.29 -3.57 -2.08
N ARG A 42 2.27 -4.10 -1.34
CA ARG A 42 2.50 -5.55 -1.25
C ARG A 42 1.31 -6.28 -0.66
N ALA A 43 0.76 -5.77 0.44
CA ALA A 43 -0.37 -6.38 1.13
C ALA A 43 -1.68 -6.27 0.32
N HIS A 44 -1.82 -5.23 -0.52
CA HIS A 44 -2.90 -5.11 -1.49
C HIS A 44 -2.78 -6.17 -2.59
N ASP A 45 -1.59 -6.36 -3.16
CA ASP A 45 -1.33 -7.42 -4.15
C ASP A 45 -1.64 -8.82 -3.60
N GLU A 46 -1.20 -9.08 -2.37
CA GLU A 46 -1.48 -10.32 -1.63
C GLU A 46 -2.98 -10.59 -1.44
N ALA A 47 -3.76 -9.52 -1.24
CA ALA A 47 -5.18 -9.61 -0.95
C ALA A 47 -6.07 -9.66 -2.21
N THR A 48 -5.54 -9.30 -3.39
CA THR A 48 -6.31 -9.18 -4.64
C THR A 48 -5.99 -10.30 -5.62
N GLN A 49 -4.81 -10.29 -6.23
CA GLN A 49 -4.51 -11.10 -7.42
C GLN A 49 -3.14 -11.78 -7.37
N TYR A 50 -2.21 -11.32 -6.53
CA TYR A 50 -0.83 -11.79 -6.52
C TYR A 50 -0.42 -12.28 -5.13
N PRO A 51 -0.78 -13.53 -4.77
CA PRO A 51 -0.37 -14.12 -3.51
C PRO A 51 1.16 -14.21 -3.41
N ASP A 52 1.83 -14.55 -4.51
CA ASP A 52 3.28 -14.65 -4.56
C ASP A 52 3.96 -13.30 -4.82
N PRO A 53 5.18 -13.09 -4.29
CA PRO A 53 5.95 -11.88 -4.55
C PRO A 53 6.24 -11.70 -6.04
N ARG A 54 6.06 -10.46 -6.52
CA ARG A 54 6.42 -10.07 -7.87
C ARG A 54 7.73 -9.30 -7.88
N ILE A 55 8.44 -9.37 -9.01
CA ILE A 55 9.63 -8.56 -9.24
C ILE A 55 9.25 -7.07 -9.14
N TRP A 56 10.00 -6.32 -8.33
CA TRP A 56 9.87 -4.88 -8.26
C TRP A 56 10.56 -4.25 -9.48
N THR A 57 9.78 -3.80 -10.45
CA THR A 57 10.29 -3.15 -11.67
C THR A 57 10.14 -1.63 -11.58
N ALA A 58 10.96 -0.90 -12.32
CA ALA A 58 10.88 0.57 -12.38
C ALA A 58 9.53 1.07 -12.93
N GLN A 59 8.85 0.27 -13.77
CA GLN A 59 7.50 0.59 -14.25
C GLN A 59 6.48 0.50 -13.11
N ARG A 60 6.50 -0.59 -12.34
CA ARG A 60 5.58 -0.79 -11.21
C ARG A 60 5.77 0.26 -10.12
N ASP A 61 7.02 0.67 -9.89
CA ASP A 61 7.32 1.74 -8.95
C ASP A 61 6.59 3.05 -9.33
N LYS A 62 6.67 3.43 -10.62
CA LYS A 62 5.93 4.60 -11.15
C LYS A 62 4.42 4.43 -11.04
N GLU A 63 3.89 3.28 -11.46
CA GLU A 63 2.44 3.00 -11.40
C GLU A 63 1.90 3.08 -9.95
N MET A 64 2.68 2.58 -8.98
CA MET A 64 2.35 2.70 -7.56
C MET A 64 2.29 4.17 -7.14
N TRP A 65 3.32 4.96 -7.44
CA TRP A 65 3.35 6.38 -7.08
C TRP A 65 2.24 7.18 -7.78
N GLU A 66 1.99 6.94 -9.06
CA GLU A 66 0.88 7.55 -9.79
C GLU A 66 -0.48 7.23 -9.16
N THR A 67 -0.66 6.02 -8.63
CA THR A 67 -1.89 5.63 -7.93
C THR A 67 -2.00 6.28 -6.55
N LEU A 68 -0.88 6.51 -5.86
CA LEU A 68 -0.86 7.10 -4.52
C LEU A 68 -0.96 8.64 -4.53
N GLU A 69 -0.41 9.29 -5.55
CA GLU A 69 -0.48 10.74 -5.75
C GLU A 69 -1.68 11.20 -6.59
N GLY A 70 -2.34 10.28 -7.31
CA GLY A 70 -3.54 10.51 -8.12
C GLY A 70 -4.83 10.72 -7.33
#